data_AF-F2LY47-F1
#
_entry.id   AF-F2LY47-F1
#
_cell.length_a   1.000
_cell.length_b   1.000
_cell.length_c   1.000
_cell.angle_alpha   90.00
_cell.angle_beta   90.00
_cell.angle_gamma   90.00
#
_symmetry.space_group_name_H-M   'P 1'
#
loop_
_entity.id
_entity.type
_entity.pdbx_description
1 polymer ?
#
loop_
_entity_poly.entity_id
_entity_poly.type
_entity_poly.pdbx_seq_one_letter_code
_entity_poly.pdbx_strand_id
1 'polypeptide(L)'
;MKKSIFSFLTALFFLIFIPVSTVSSAPLSCSQFSVHVDAGQPNGNEGPIKQVILKFSGITASVNGKGYGLSVSGPPTVRTYYFSNGRARGIYNKGRSLTFSYFTSGKLSSIAYRGRLIRFYYYTNGRIRGIEYSGYHLRFRYYSNGKLRGVFGHIPCITYTFYN
;
A
#
# COMPACT_ATOMS: atom_id res chain seq x y z
N MET A 1 -69.93 -31.79 -9.35
CA MET A 1 -69.66 -32.28 -7.97
C MET A 1 -68.58 -31.40 -7.35
N LYS A 2 -68.83 -30.91 -6.12
CA LYS A 2 -67.95 -30.41 -5.02
C LYS A 2 -66.42 -30.49 -5.28
N LYS A 3 -65.50 -29.62 -4.85
CA LYS A 3 -65.30 -28.44 -3.97
C LYS A 3 -63.85 -27.96 -4.36
N SER A 4 -63.30 -26.77 -4.13
CA SER A 4 -63.11 -26.02 -2.89
C SER A 4 -62.28 -24.76 -3.20
N ILE A 5 -62.57 -23.70 -2.45
CA ILE A 5 -61.81 -22.46 -2.28
C ILE A 5 -60.44 -22.75 -1.62
N PHE A 6 -59.38 -22.01 -1.96
CA PHE A 6 -58.33 -21.59 -1.01
C PHE A 6 -57.64 -20.29 -1.46
N SER A 7 -57.78 -19.27 -0.62
CA SER A 7 -57.06 -17.99 -0.57
C SER A 7 -55.72 -18.20 0.14
N PHE A 8 -54.66 -17.47 -0.25
CA PHE A 8 -53.84 -16.59 0.63
C PHE A 8 -52.41 -16.30 0.09
N LEU A 9 -51.93 -15.13 0.51
CA LEU A 9 -50.54 -14.74 0.80
C LEU A 9 -49.62 -14.22 -0.33
N THR A 10 -49.62 -12.89 -0.44
CA THR A 10 -48.44 -11.99 -0.38
C THR A 10 -47.04 -12.62 -0.47
N ALA A 11 -46.27 -12.21 -1.48
CA ALA A 11 -44.81 -12.17 -1.42
C ALA A 11 -44.33 -10.80 -1.93
N LEU A 12 -44.20 -9.86 -0.98
CA LEU A 12 -43.52 -8.58 -1.19
C LEU A 12 -42.02 -8.88 -1.30
N PHE A 13 -41.49 -8.84 -2.52
CA PHE A 13 -40.08 -9.07 -2.80
C PHE A 13 -39.28 -7.86 -2.29
N PHE A 14 -38.83 -7.90 -1.03
CA PHE A 14 -37.82 -6.98 -0.54
C PHE A 14 -36.48 -7.32 -1.22
N LEU A 15 -36.15 -6.57 -2.27
CA LEU A 15 -34.77 -6.42 -2.73
C LEU A 15 -33.98 -5.74 -1.62
N ILE A 16 -33.38 -6.54 -0.73
CA ILE A 16 -32.33 -6.07 0.17
C ILE A 16 -31.15 -5.70 -0.74
N PHE A 17 -31.03 -4.40 -1.04
CA PHE A 17 -29.77 -3.81 -1.46
C PHE A 17 -28.79 -4.02 -0.31
N ILE A 18 -28.01 -5.11 -0.36
CA ILE A 18 -26.86 -5.26 0.51
C ILE A 18 -25.88 -4.17 0.03
N PRO A 19 -25.61 -3.11 0.82
CA PRO A 19 -24.55 -2.18 0.45
C PRO A 19 -23.27 -3.01 0.31
N VAL A 20 -22.55 -2.82 -0.79
CA VAL A 20 -21.23 -3.43 -0.98
C VAL A 20 -20.34 -2.87 0.12
N SER A 21 -20.34 -3.54 1.27
CA SER A 21 -19.45 -3.25 2.38
C SER A 21 -18.05 -3.32 1.80
N THR A 22 -17.34 -2.20 1.80
CA THR A 22 -15.91 -2.20 1.53
C THR A 22 -15.29 -3.15 2.55
N VAL A 23 -15.02 -4.39 2.14
CA VAL A 23 -14.37 -5.38 2.98
C VAL A 23 -12.96 -4.87 3.20
N SER A 24 -12.78 -4.10 4.27
CA SER A 24 -11.45 -3.71 4.74
C SER A 24 -10.80 -4.97 5.27
N SER A 25 -10.09 -5.68 4.38
CA SER A 25 -9.37 -6.88 4.76
C SER A 25 -8.41 -6.53 5.90
N ALA A 26 -8.47 -7.28 7.00
CA ALA A 26 -7.60 -7.06 8.15
C ALA A 26 -6.12 -6.95 7.72
N PRO A 27 -5.31 -6.11 8.37
CA PRO A 27 -3.89 -5.97 8.05
C PRO A 27 -3.17 -7.32 8.23
N LEU A 28 -2.13 -7.55 7.44
CA LEU A 28 -1.27 -8.72 7.60
C LEU A 28 -0.44 -8.61 8.89
N SER A 29 0.02 -9.75 9.41
CA SER A 29 0.92 -9.77 10.57
C SER A 29 2.27 -9.12 10.26
N CYS A 30 3.01 -8.67 11.29
CA CYS A 30 4.33 -8.03 11.10
C CYS A 30 5.40 -8.94 10.48
N SER A 31 5.23 -10.26 10.59
CA SER A 31 6.06 -11.26 9.90
C SER A 31 5.73 -11.38 8.40
N GLN A 32 4.54 -10.94 7.99
CA GLN A 32 4.08 -11.01 6.61
C GLN A 32 4.25 -9.68 5.87
N PHE A 33 4.02 -8.56 6.56
CA PHE A 33 4.16 -7.21 6.03
C PHE A 33 4.71 -6.25 7.07
N SER A 34 5.69 -5.44 6.69
CA SER A 34 6.13 -4.30 7.48
C SER A 34 6.59 -3.15 6.60
N VAL A 35 6.51 -1.95 7.15
CA VAL A 35 6.99 -0.72 6.52
C VAL A 35 8.13 -0.16 7.36
N HIS A 36 9.23 0.20 6.73
CA HIS A 36 10.33 0.90 7.35
C HIS A 36 10.58 2.20 6.60
N VAL A 37 10.72 3.30 7.33
CA VAL A 37 10.94 4.63 6.75
C VAL A 37 12.27 5.18 7.27
N ASP A 38 13.15 5.49 6.32
CA ASP A 38 14.44 6.10 6.59
C ASP A 38 14.33 7.62 6.42
N ALA A 39 14.52 8.36 7.50
CA ALA A 39 14.40 9.81 7.55
C ALA A 39 15.66 10.47 8.14
N GLY A 40 15.93 11.72 7.79
CA GLY A 40 16.94 12.53 8.50
C GLY A 40 16.42 13.01 9.86
N GLN A 41 17.31 13.16 10.84
CA GLN A 41 17.00 13.33 12.27
C GLN A 41 16.18 14.60 12.61
N PRO A 42 15.33 14.53 13.65
CA PRO A 42 14.60 15.68 14.19
C PRO A 42 15.42 16.62 15.10
N ASN A 43 16.69 16.32 15.45
CA ASN A 43 17.49 17.10 16.41
C ASN A 43 18.92 17.44 15.93
N GLY A 44 19.04 18.24 14.88
CA GLY A 44 20.30 18.96 14.66
C GLY A 44 20.57 19.43 13.24
N ASN A 45 20.19 18.64 12.23
CA ASN A 45 20.11 19.08 10.83
C ASN A 45 19.19 18.14 10.05
N GLU A 46 17.89 18.43 10.09
CA GLU A 46 16.88 17.52 9.53
C GLU A 46 17.04 17.34 8.01
N GLY A 47 16.83 16.12 7.53
CA GLY A 47 16.89 15.74 6.11
C GLY A 47 15.53 15.22 5.60
N PRO A 48 15.31 15.14 4.27
CA PRO A 48 14.09 14.57 3.74
C PRO A 48 14.00 13.06 4.05
N ILE A 49 12.84 12.45 3.78
CA ILE A 49 12.76 10.99 3.69
C ILE A 49 13.79 10.55 2.64
N LYS A 50 14.67 9.62 3.01
CA LYS A 50 15.67 9.05 2.12
C LYS A 50 15.07 7.87 1.36
N GLN A 51 14.42 6.96 2.09
CA GLN A 51 13.90 5.72 1.53
C GLN A 51 12.66 5.25 2.30
N VAL A 52 11.79 4.54 1.58
CA VAL A 52 10.72 3.73 2.17
C VAL A 52 10.96 2.30 1.74
N ILE A 53 11.01 1.40 2.71
CA ILE A 53 11.28 -0.01 2.54
C ILE A 53 10.03 -0.78 2.98
N LEU A 54 9.56 -1.69 2.14
CA LEU A 54 8.41 -2.56 2.39
C LEU A 54 8.89 -4.00 2.34
N LYS A 55 8.62 -4.75 3.41
CA LYS A 55 8.97 -6.17 3.49
C LYS A 55 7.71 -7.01 3.35
N PHE A 56 7.76 -7.99 2.47
CA PHE A 56 6.67 -8.90 2.11
C PHE A 56 7.13 -10.36 2.22
N SER A 57 6.95 -10.99 3.38
CA SER A 57 7.29 -12.41 3.62
C SER A 57 8.59 -12.90 2.92
N GLY A 58 9.70 -12.17 3.13
CA GLY A 58 11.02 -12.48 2.56
C GLY A 58 11.40 -11.71 1.29
N ILE A 59 10.48 -10.96 0.68
CA ILE A 59 10.78 -10.02 -0.41
C ILE A 59 10.87 -8.61 0.16
N THR A 60 11.87 -7.83 -0.23
CA THR A 60 12.02 -6.43 0.18
C THR A 60 11.91 -5.54 -1.04
N ALA A 61 10.94 -4.65 -1.07
CA ALA A 61 10.82 -3.59 -2.08
C ALA A 61 11.17 -2.25 -1.45
N SER A 62 11.88 -1.38 -2.15
CA SER A 62 12.21 -0.06 -1.63
C SER A 62 12.21 1.01 -2.72
N VAL A 63 11.85 2.22 -2.34
CA VAL A 63 11.88 3.42 -3.19
C VAL A 63 12.51 4.58 -2.44
N ASN A 64 13.11 5.52 -3.16
CA ASN A 64 13.61 6.73 -2.52
C ASN A 64 12.47 7.63 -2.00
N GLY A 65 12.79 8.68 -1.24
CA GLY A 65 11.79 9.61 -0.67
C GLY A 65 11.01 10.45 -1.69
N LYS A 66 11.31 10.34 -2.97
CA LYS A 66 10.54 10.92 -4.10
C LYS A 66 9.72 9.87 -4.85
N GLY A 67 9.78 8.59 -4.45
CA GLY A 67 9.04 7.50 -5.06
C GLY A 67 9.67 6.85 -6.29
N TYR A 68 10.93 7.17 -6.58
CA TYR A 68 11.67 6.64 -7.73
C TYR A 68 12.63 5.53 -7.33
N GLY A 69 13.13 4.81 -8.34
CA GLY A 69 14.16 3.80 -8.17
C GLY A 69 13.68 2.61 -7.36
N LEU A 70 12.58 1.98 -7.78
CA LEU A 70 12.12 0.75 -7.15
C LEU A 70 13.24 -0.30 -7.23
N SER A 71 13.79 -0.66 -6.08
CA SER A 71 14.70 -1.79 -5.92
C SER A 71 13.95 -2.91 -5.23
N VAL A 72 14.10 -4.14 -5.73
CA VAL A 72 13.48 -5.31 -5.12
C VAL A 72 14.50 -6.43 -4.96
N SER A 73 14.55 -7.02 -3.77
CA SER A 73 15.39 -8.15 -3.43
C SER A 73 14.59 -9.24 -2.74
N GLY A 74 15.08 -10.48 -2.79
CA GLY A 74 14.43 -11.62 -2.19
C GLY A 74 15.19 -12.92 -2.43
N PRO A 75 14.58 -14.07 -2.09
CA PRO A 75 15.19 -15.39 -2.30
C PRO A 75 15.52 -15.63 -3.78
N PRO A 76 16.46 -16.54 -4.10
CA PRO A 76 16.92 -16.81 -5.47
C PRO A 76 15.82 -17.38 -6.39
N THR A 77 14.64 -17.72 -5.86
CA THR A 77 13.50 -18.29 -6.60
C THR A 77 12.50 -17.24 -7.07
N VAL A 78 12.83 -15.95 -6.95
CA VAL A 78 12.00 -14.84 -7.42
C VAL A 78 12.12 -14.69 -8.94
N ARG A 79 10.98 -14.72 -9.65
CA ARG A 79 10.86 -14.28 -11.04
C ARG A 79 10.38 -12.84 -11.09
N THR A 80 11.06 -12.00 -11.87
CA THR A 80 10.67 -10.59 -12.07
C THR A 80 10.13 -10.40 -13.47
N TYR A 81 9.02 -9.70 -13.58
CA TYR A 81 8.41 -9.30 -14.85
C TYR A 81 8.61 -7.81 -15.03
N TYR A 82 8.80 -7.38 -16.28
CA TYR A 82 9.09 -5.99 -16.60
C TYR A 82 8.07 -5.44 -17.60
N PHE A 83 7.84 -4.14 -17.54
CA PHE A 83 7.22 -3.38 -18.61
C PHE A 83 8.22 -3.20 -19.77
N SER A 84 7.72 -2.83 -20.95
CA SER A 84 8.57 -2.56 -22.12
C SER A 84 9.60 -1.44 -21.89
N ASN A 85 9.32 -0.52 -20.96
CA ASN A 85 10.24 0.54 -20.55
C ASN A 85 11.27 0.09 -19.49
N GLY A 86 11.38 -1.22 -19.21
CA GLY A 86 12.36 -1.79 -18.30
C GLY A 86 12.03 -1.67 -16.80
N ARG A 87 10.91 -1.04 -16.41
CA ARG A 87 10.48 -1.00 -15.01
C ARG A 87 9.92 -2.35 -14.57
N ALA A 88 10.20 -2.75 -13.33
CA ALA A 88 9.62 -3.96 -12.76
C ALA A 88 8.08 -3.81 -12.71
N ARG A 89 7.38 -4.70 -13.39
CA ARG A 89 5.91 -4.83 -13.36
C ARG A 89 5.44 -5.66 -12.19
N GLY A 90 6.23 -6.65 -11.78
CA GLY A 90 5.86 -7.51 -10.68
C GLY A 90 6.90 -8.57 -10.40
N ILE A 91 6.68 -9.26 -9.29
CA ILE A 91 7.52 -10.36 -8.82
C ILE A 91 6.63 -11.54 -8.48
N TYR A 92 7.08 -12.73 -8.83
CA TYR A 92 6.47 -13.99 -8.43
C TYR A 92 7.47 -14.85 -7.67
N ASN A 93 7.06 -15.37 -6.52
CA ASN A 93 7.85 -16.27 -5.70
C ASN A 93 6.94 -17.29 -5.00
N LYS A 94 7.08 -18.58 -5.36
CA LYS A 94 6.38 -19.71 -4.71
C LYS A 94 4.87 -19.45 -4.48
N GLY A 95 4.15 -19.04 -5.52
CA GLY A 95 2.70 -18.76 -5.43
C GLY A 95 2.33 -17.38 -4.87
N ARG A 96 3.31 -16.55 -4.51
CA ARG A 96 3.08 -15.17 -4.05
C ARG A 96 3.45 -14.20 -5.15
N SER A 97 2.57 -13.25 -5.43
CA SER A 97 2.80 -12.19 -6.42
C SER A 97 2.81 -10.81 -5.77
N LEU A 98 3.79 -9.99 -6.17
CA LEU A 98 3.77 -8.55 -6.02
C LEU A 98 3.52 -7.93 -7.40
N THR A 99 2.62 -6.97 -7.48
CA THR A 99 2.43 -6.18 -8.70
C THR A 99 2.73 -4.73 -8.40
N PHE A 100 3.52 -4.08 -9.27
CA PHE A 100 3.92 -2.70 -9.13
C PHE A 100 3.19 -1.85 -10.17
N SER A 101 2.70 -0.70 -9.72
CA SER A 101 2.09 0.29 -10.60
C SER A 101 2.81 1.61 -10.44
N TYR A 102 2.82 2.40 -11.51
CA TYR A 102 3.53 3.67 -11.56
C TYR A 102 2.62 4.76 -12.08
N PHE A 103 2.84 5.98 -11.60
CA PHE A 103 2.34 7.17 -12.28
C PHE A 103 3.07 7.37 -13.62
N THR A 104 2.48 8.18 -14.51
CA THR A 104 3.12 8.60 -15.77
C THR A 104 4.48 9.25 -15.54
N SER A 105 4.62 10.01 -14.44
CA SER A 105 5.89 10.60 -13.98
C SER A 105 6.97 9.58 -13.61
N GLY A 106 6.61 8.30 -13.47
CA GLY A 106 7.50 7.19 -13.15
C GLY A 106 7.68 6.88 -11.68
N LYS A 107 6.98 7.60 -10.80
CA LYS A 107 6.92 7.27 -9.38
C LYS A 107 6.09 6.03 -9.15
N LEU A 108 6.49 5.22 -8.20
CA LEU A 108 5.68 4.10 -7.73
C LEU A 108 4.33 4.63 -7.21
N SER A 109 3.22 4.20 -7.79
CA SER A 109 1.89 4.59 -7.34
C SER A 109 1.33 3.59 -6.34
N SER A 110 1.55 2.29 -6.58
CA SER A 110 1.07 1.25 -5.68
C SER A 110 1.83 -0.07 -5.79
N ILE A 111 1.73 -0.87 -4.73
CA ILE A 111 2.13 -2.29 -4.69
C ILE A 111 0.92 -3.12 -4.30
N ALA A 112 0.57 -4.13 -5.10
CA ALA A 112 -0.45 -5.12 -4.75
C ALA A 112 0.20 -6.38 -4.17
N TYR A 113 -0.26 -6.85 -3.02
CA TYR A 113 0.21 -8.07 -2.34
C TYR A 113 -0.94 -8.80 -1.65
N ARG A 114 -1.17 -10.08 -1.99
CA ARG A 114 -2.23 -10.93 -1.39
C ARG A 114 -3.60 -10.24 -1.32
N GLY A 115 -4.02 -9.65 -2.44
CA GLY A 115 -5.30 -8.93 -2.56
C GLY A 115 -5.35 -7.57 -1.87
N ARG A 116 -4.26 -7.13 -1.21
CA ARG A 116 -4.16 -5.82 -0.55
C ARG A 116 -3.36 -4.86 -1.40
N LEU A 117 -3.78 -3.60 -1.41
CA LEU A 117 -3.09 -2.54 -2.14
C LEU A 117 -2.41 -1.59 -1.16
N ILE A 118 -1.12 -1.35 -1.38
CA ILE A 118 -0.33 -0.32 -0.73
C ILE A 118 -0.27 0.85 -1.71
N ARG A 119 -0.72 2.05 -1.31
CA ARG A 119 -0.71 3.24 -2.17
C ARG A 119 0.29 4.27 -1.68
N PHE A 120 0.96 4.94 -2.62
CA PHE A 120 1.87 6.05 -2.36
C PHE A 120 1.26 7.34 -2.86
N TYR A 121 1.31 8.36 -2.01
CA TYR A 121 0.85 9.70 -2.33
C TYR A 121 2.03 10.65 -2.34
N TYR A 122 1.99 11.65 -3.21
CA TYR A 122 3.07 12.61 -3.39
C TYR A 122 2.56 14.05 -3.31
N TYR A 123 3.40 14.95 -2.81
CA TYR A 123 3.20 16.38 -3.02
C TYR A 123 3.55 16.76 -4.47
N THR A 124 3.13 17.95 -4.89
CA THR A 124 3.44 18.51 -6.22
C THR A 124 4.95 18.66 -6.45
N ASN A 125 5.70 19.07 -5.42
CA ASN A 125 7.17 19.10 -5.44
C ASN A 125 7.82 17.71 -5.48
N GLY A 126 6.99 16.67 -5.37
CA GLY A 126 7.33 15.30 -5.65
C GLY A 126 7.80 14.45 -4.48
N ARG A 127 7.86 14.98 -3.27
CA ARG A 127 8.14 14.20 -2.05
C ARG A 127 6.97 13.28 -1.71
N ILE A 128 7.26 12.13 -1.10
CA ILE A 128 6.22 11.25 -0.55
C ILE A 128 5.42 12.03 0.50
N ARG A 129 4.13 12.19 0.25
CA ARG A 129 3.16 12.79 1.17
C ARG A 129 2.57 11.77 2.13
N GLY A 130 2.48 10.52 1.72
CA GLY A 130 1.92 9.48 2.56
C GLY A 130 1.89 8.11 1.94
N ILE A 131 1.58 7.12 2.76
CA ILE A 131 1.41 5.73 2.41
C ILE A 131 0.06 5.28 2.96
N GLU A 132 -0.66 4.47 2.22
CA GLU A 132 -1.90 3.84 2.69
C GLU A 132 -1.81 2.33 2.53
N TYR A 133 -2.34 1.60 3.51
CA TYR A 133 -2.42 0.16 3.49
C TYR A 133 -3.64 -0.32 4.28
N SER A 134 -4.56 -1.06 3.63
CA SER A 134 -5.72 -1.67 4.30
C SER A 134 -6.54 -0.69 5.17
N GLY A 135 -6.78 0.54 4.66
CA GLY A 135 -7.48 1.61 5.37
C GLY A 135 -6.64 2.36 6.41
N TYR A 136 -5.42 1.91 6.70
CA TYR A 136 -4.46 2.63 7.52
C TYR A 136 -3.72 3.66 6.70
N HIS A 137 -3.48 4.83 7.27
CA HIS A 137 -2.83 5.94 6.59
C HIS A 137 -1.66 6.47 7.39
N LEU A 138 -0.57 6.68 6.69
CA LEU A 138 0.59 7.40 7.16
C LEU A 138 0.79 8.66 6.33
N ARG A 139 1.02 9.80 6.98
CA ARG A 139 1.21 11.09 6.33
C ARG A 139 2.51 11.74 6.79
N PHE A 140 3.25 12.30 5.84
CA PHE A 140 4.48 13.03 6.09
C PHE A 140 4.25 14.51 5.85
N ARG A 141 4.65 15.34 6.82
CA ARG A 141 4.66 16.80 6.66
C ARG A 141 6.08 17.28 6.63
N TYR A 142 6.32 18.30 5.81
CA TYR A 142 7.63 18.91 5.65
C TYR A 142 7.55 20.40 5.99
N TYR A 143 8.67 20.96 6.44
CA TYR A 143 8.87 22.41 6.47
C TYR A 143 9.07 22.96 5.05
N SER A 144 9.04 24.28 4.91
CA SER A 144 9.29 24.98 3.63
C SER A 144 10.68 24.69 3.05
N ASN A 145 11.70 24.62 3.92
CA ASN A 145 13.06 24.17 3.57
C ASN A 145 13.13 22.68 3.16
N GLY A 146 12.03 21.96 3.29
CA GLY A 146 11.85 20.62 2.78
C GLY A 146 12.28 19.47 3.67
N LYS A 147 12.61 19.81 4.91
CA LYS A 147 12.92 18.90 5.99
C LYS A 147 11.67 18.21 6.54
N LEU A 148 11.79 16.97 7.03
CA LEU A 148 10.65 16.24 7.60
C LEU A 148 10.25 16.88 8.94
N ARG A 149 9.07 17.50 8.96
CA ARG A 149 8.48 18.12 10.16
C ARG A 149 7.85 17.09 11.10
N GLY A 150 7.29 16.02 10.54
CA GLY A 150 6.64 15.00 11.34
C GLY A 150 5.90 13.96 10.52
N VAL A 151 5.59 12.87 11.22
CA VAL A 151 4.83 11.73 10.70
C VAL A 151 3.52 11.63 11.48
N PHE A 152 2.41 11.48 10.76
CA PHE A 152 1.07 11.47 11.32
C PHE A 152 0.30 10.24 10.85
N GLY A 153 -0.58 9.72 11.71
CA GLY A 153 -1.31 8.48 11.46
C GLY A 153 -0.46 7.25 11.78
N HIS A 154 -0.93 6.10 11.34
CA HIS A 154 -0.35 4.82 11.70
C HIS A 154 -0.61 3.79 10.62
N ILE A 155 0.37 2.92 10.37
CA ILE A 155 0.24 1.66 9.64
C ILE A 155 0.77 0.58 10.59
N PRO A 156 0.07 -0.56 10.79
CA PRO A 156 0.59 -1.65 11.59
C PRO A 156 1.98 -2.08 11.14
N CYS A 157 2.85 -2.41 12.09
CA CYS A 157 4.21 -2.89 11.81
C CYS A 157 5.10 -1.86 11.10
N ILE A 158 4.82 -0.57 11.29
CA ILE A 158 5.70 0.50 10.83
C ILE A 158 6.86 0.74 11.80
N THR A 159 8.03 1.00 11.25
CA THR A 159 9.25 1.35 11.97
C THR A 159 9.95 2.52 11.27
N TYR A 160 10.80 3.24 12.01
CA TYR A 160 11.52 4.40 11.51
C TYR A 160 12.98 4.31 11.92
N THR A 161 13.88 4.70 11.01
CA THR A 161 15.25 5.04 11.38
C THR A 161 15.48 6.51 11.09
N PHE A 162 16.02 7.23 12.07
CA PHE A 162 16.37 8.63 11.96
C PHE A 162 17.89 8.78 11.98
N TYR A 163 18.46 9.27 10.88
CA TYR A 163 19.91 9.42 10.72
C TYR A 163 20.34 10.88 10.91
N ASN A 164 21.50 11.09 11.54
CA ASN A 164 22.20 12.38 11.53
C ASN A 164 22.80 12.69 10.17
#